data_AF-A0A838S6C1-F1
#
_entry.id   AF-A0A838S6C1-F1
#
_cell.length_a   1.000
_cell.length_b   1.000
_cell.length_c   1.000
_cell.angle_alpha   90.00
_cell.angle_beta   90.00
_cell.angle_gamma   90.00
#
_symmetry.space_group_name_H-M   'P 1'
#
loop_
_entity.id
_entity.type
_entity.pdbx_description
1 polymer ?
#
loop_
_entity_poly.entity_id
_entity_poly.type
_entity_poly.pdbx_seq_one_letter_code
_entity_poly.pdbx_strand_id
1 'polypeptide(L)' 'MGSSKKKPTGADLIGGPLKKKCCRSRPRCKRCPVVALRLERAGAAPLTGKDLKKALKKARAA' A
#
# COMPACT_ATOMS: atom_id res chain seq x y z
N MET A 1 19.37 7.66 -20.93
CA MET A 1 17.93 7.82 -20.67
C MET A 1 17.72 7.69 -19.17
N GLY A 2 17.54 8.82 -18.48
CA GLY A 2 17.56 8.87 -17.01
C GLY A 2 16.36 8.16 -16.39
N SER A 3 16.62 7.13 -15.60
CA SER A 3 15.65 6.42 -14.77
C SER A 3 14.98 7.38 -13.80
N SER A 4 13.87 7.98 -14.22
CA SER A 4 12.94 8.67 -13.31
C SER A 4 12.41 7.65 -12.31
N LYS A 5 13.05 7.56 -11.13
CA LYS A 5 12.57 6.80 -9.97
C LYS A 5 11.23 7.39 -9.52
N LYS A 6 10.15 7.08 -10.24
CA LYS A 6 8.77 7.42 -9.84
C LYS A 6 8.58 6.80 -8.45
N LYS A 7 8.40 7.62 -7.42
CA LYS A 7 8.14 7.11 -6.07
C LYS A 7 6.85 6.29 -6.15
N PRO A 8 6.82 5.06 -5.60
CA PRO A 8 5.61 4.26 -5.63
C PRO A 8 4.49 5.03 -4.93
N THR A 9 3.38 5.17 -5.64
CA THR A 9 2.17 5.81 -5.16
C THR A 9 1.32 4.80 -4.40
N GLY A 10 0.30 5.26 -3.67
CA GLY A 10 -0.66 4.35 -3.07
C GLY A 10 -1.42 3.53 -4.11
N ALA A 11 -1.65 4.09 -5.30
CA ALA A 11 -2.26 3.37 -6.41
C ALA A 11 -1.45 2.13 -6.81
N ASP A 12 -0.11 2.20 -6.81
CA ASP A 12 0.75 1.04 -7.10
C ASP A 12 0.63 -0.08 -6.06
N LEU A 13 0.24 0.26 -4.82
CA LEU A 13 0.03 -0.71 -3.74
C LEU A 13 -1.40 -1.27 -3.72
N ILE A 14 -2.36 -0.53 -4.27
CA ILE A 14 -3.78 -0.92 -4.34
C ILE A 14 -4.02 -1.76 -5.61
N GLY A 15 -3.58 -1.27 -6.77
CA GLY A 15 -3.73 -1.93 -8.08
C GLY A 15 -2.61 -2.90 -8.43
N GLY A 16 -1.60 -3.06 -7.57
CA GLY A 16 -0.50 -3.99 -7.79
C GLY A 16 -0.86 -5.46 -7.52
N PRO A 17 0.08 -6.40 -7.73
CA PRO A 17 -0.16 -7.82 -7.49
C PRO A 17 -0.36 -8.11 -6.00
N LEU A 18 -1.61 -8.29 -5.61
CA LEU A 18 -2.02 -8.66 -4.25
C LEU A 18 -1.98 -10.18 -4.07
N LYS A 19 -1.73 -10.61 -2.84
CA LYS A 19 -1.92 -12.02 -2.48
C LYS A 19 -3.39 -12.39 -2.54
N LYS A 20 -3.70 -13.61 -3.03
CA LYS A 20 -5.07 -14.15 -3.03
C LYS A 20 -5.68 -14.24 -1.63
N LYS A 21 -4.85 -14.45 -0.60
CA LYS A 21 -5.26 -14.59 0.81
C LYS A 21 -4.37 -13.76 1.74
N CYS A 22 -4.96 -13.21 2.81
CA CYS A 22 -4.23 -12.50 3.84
C CYS A 22 -3.21 -13.45 4.50
N CYS A 23 -1.93 -13.08 4.52
CA CYS A 23 -0.88 -13.91 5.10
C CYS A 23 -0.87 -13.95 6.64
N ARG A 24 -1.76 -13.21 7.31
CA ARG A 24 -1.90 -13.11 8.78
C ARG A 24 -0.61 -12.74 9.55
N SER A 25 0.49 -12.42 8.86
CA SER A 25 1.73 -11.95 9.46
C SER A 25 1.53 -10.63 10.21
N ARG A 26 2.17 -10.48 11.36
CA ARG A 26 2.23 -9.22 12.12
C ARG A 26 3.65 -8.67 12.05
N PRO A 27 3.90 -7.51 11.41
CA PRO A 27 2.94 -6.63 10.74
C PRO A 27 2.47 -7.16 9.37
N ARG A 28 1.25 -6.77 8.93
CA ARG A 28 0.69 -7.19 7.62
C ARG A 28 1.59 -6.72 6.47
N CYS A 29 1.78 -7.55 5.45
CA CYS A 29 2.64 -7.24 4.31
C CYS A 29 2.03 -6.17 3.38
N LYS A 30 2.87 -5.50 2.58
CA LYS A 30 2.43 -4.45 1.62
C LYS A 30 1.47 -4.98 0.55
N ARG A 31 1.62 -6.24 0.16
CA ARG A 31 0.78 -6.92 -0.85
C ARG A 31 -0.41 -7.65 -0.24
N CYS A 32 -0.73 -7.38 1.03
CA CYS A 32 -1.87 -8.00 1.69
C CYS A 32 -3.16 -7.41 1.12
N PRO A 33 -4.14 -8.23 0.68
CA PRO A 33 -5.39 -7.72 0.13
C PRO A 33 -6.15 -6.83 1.13
N VAL A 34 -6.01 -7.11 2.43
CA VAL A 34 -6.61 -6.25 3.48
C VAL A 34 -5.92 -4.90 3.58
N VAL A 35 -4.60 -4.85 3.40
CA VAL A 35 -3.85 -3.57 3.43
C VAL A 35 -4.23 -2.73 2.21
N ALA A 36 -4.32 -3.34 1.02
CA ALA A 36 -4.76 -2.66 -0.19
C ALA A 36 -6.19 -2.13 -0.08
N LEU A 37 -7.15 -2.96 0.35
CA LEU A 37 -8.54 -2.53 0.56
C LEU A 37 -8.64 -1.38 1.57
N ARG A 38 -7.83 -1.40 2.64
CA ARG A 38 -7.80 -0.31 3.62
C ARG A 38 -7.16 0.96 3.08
N LEU A 39 -6.11 0.84 2.27
CA LEU A 39 -5.51 1.99 1.60
C LEU A 39 -6.49 2.61 0.60
N GLU A 40 -7.22 1.78 -0.14
CA GLU A 40 -8.26 2.23 -1.06
C GLU A 40 -9.39 2.96 -0.32
N ARG A 41 -9.95 2.36 0.74
CA ARG A 41 -10.97 2.99 1.59
C ARG A 41 -10.48 4.27 2.27
N ALA A 42 -9.19 4.37 2.56
CA ALA A 42 -8.58 5.56 3.14
C ALA A 42 -8.24 6.64 2.10
N GLY A 43 -8.57 6.44 0.82
CA GLY A 43 -8.24 7.38 -0.24
C GLY A 43 -6.73 7.55 -0.43
N ALA A 44 -5.93 6.52 -0.14
CA ALA A 44 -4.48 6.60 -0.19
C ALA A 44 -3.90 6.48 -1.61
N ALA A 45 -4.73 6.24 -2.63
CA ALA A 45 -4.31 6.08 -4.02
C ALA A 45 -3.43 7.24 -4.55
N PRO A 46 -3.81 8.52 -4.38
CA PRO A 46 -2.96 9.65 -4.79
C PRO A 46 -1.80 9.94 -3.83
N LEU A 47 -1.71 9.28 -2.67
CA LEU A 47 -0.66 9.57 -1.69
C LEU A 47 0.69 9.03 -2.13
N THR A 48 1.74 9.80 -1.85
CA THR A 48 3.12 9.43 -2.18
C THR A 48 4.04 9.69 -0.98
N GLY A 49 5.24 9.10 -0.99
CA GLY A 49 6.30 9.43 -0.05
C GLY A 49 5.94 9.25 1.43
N LYS A 50 5.88 10.36 2.18
CA LYS A 50 5.68 10.38 3.65
C LYS A 50 4.22 10.07 4.02
N ASP A 51 3.26 10.59 3.27
CA ASP A 51 1.83 10.37 3.52
C ASP A 51 1.42 8.93 3.23
N LEU A 52 2.00 8.34 2.19
CA LEU A 52 1.83 6.91 1.92
C LEU A 52 2.37 6.03 3.06
N LYS A 53 3.50 6.39 3.68
CA LYS A 53 4.03 5.68 4.85
C LYS A 53 3.09 5.78 6.06
N LYS A 54 2.48 6.94 6.29
CA LYS A 54 1.47 7.12 7.37
C LYS A 54 0.23 6.27 7.11
N ALA A 55 -0.30 6.32 5.89
CA ALA A 55 -1.45 5.51 5.49
C ALA A 55 -1.15 4.00 5.60
N LEU A 56 0.03 3.56 5.17
CA LEU A 56 0.48 2.17 5.31
C LEU A 56 0.58 1.72 6.77
N LYS A 57 1.12 2.55 7.67
CA LYS A 57 1.17 2.23 9.10
C LYS A 57 -0.24 2.03 9.66
N LYS A 58 -1.17 2.95 9.37
CA LYS A 58 -2.59 2.83 9.76
C LYS A 58 -3.23 1.56 9.19
N ALA A 59 -3.04 1.28 7.91
CA ALA A 59 -3.60 0.09 7.25
C ALA A 59 -3.07 -1.24 7.82
N ARG A 60 -1.82 -1.27 8.29
CA ARG A 60 -1.17 -2.46 8.87
C ARG A 60 -1.45 -2.71 10.34
N ALA A 61 -1.76 -1.66 11.11
CA ALA A 61 -1.96 -1.74 12.56
C ALA A 61 -3.32 -2.38 12.95
N ALA A 62 -4.28 -2.38 12.03
CA ALA A 62 -5.59 -3.01 12.21
C ALA A 62 -5.63 -4.49 11.77
#